data_AF-A0A516WYB4-F1
#
_entry.id   AF-A0A516WYB4-F1
#
_cell.length_a   1.000
_cell.length_b   1.000
_cell.length_c   1.000
_cell.angle_alpha   90.00
_cell.angle_beta   90.00
_cell.angle_gamma   90.00
#
_symmetry.space_group_name_H-M   'P 1'
#
loop_
_entity.id
_entity.type
_entity.pdbx_description
1 polymer ?
#
loop_
_entity_poly.entity_id
_entity_poly.type
_entity_poly.pdbx_seq_one_letter_code
_entity_poly.pdbx_strand_id
1 'polypeptide(L)'
;MTTQRNEELAFAVLADQVRRQILDTLASHGECSAGFISDQISTVGRTTVSTHLRALRLSGVVLERRQGRHRLYSIDPMGPANDALQFLRGLLERALGAKTSDSPMSPAVDPDGGSVRRRA
;
A
#
# COMPACT_ATOMS: atom_id res chain seq x y z
N MET A 1 21.73 -4.43 -0.72
CA MET A 1 21.25 -5.80 -0.45
C MET A 1 20.19 -5.86 0.64
N THR A 2 20.22 -4.99 1.66
CA THR A 2 19.25 -4.98 2.78
C THR A 2 17.81 -4.66 2.33
N THR A 3 17.64 -3.74 1.38
CA THR A 3 16.32 -3.30 0.88
C THR A 3 15.52 -4.43 0.23
N GLN A 4 16.16 -5.30 -0.56
CA GLN A 4 15.46 -6.38 -1.25
C GLN A 4 14.93 -7.45 -0.28
N ARG A 5 15.70 -7.77 0.77
CA ARG A 5 15.27 -8.66 1.87
C ARG A 5 14.08 -8.05 2.64
N ASN A 6 14.07 -6.73 2.83
CA ASN A 6 12.99 -6.02 3.49
C ASN A 6 11.70 -6.07 2.67
N GLU A 7 11.77 -5.79 1.37
CA GLU A 7 10.64 -5.85 0.44
C GLU A 7 9.96 -7.24 0.46
N GLU A 8 10.75 -8.32 0.37
CA GLU A 8 10.25 -9.69 0.43
C GLU A 8 9.46 -9.98 1.72
N LEU A 9 9.98 -9.53 2.87
CA LEU A 9 9.31 -9.70 4.16
C LEU A 9 8.00 -8.90 4.21
N ALA A 10 8.00 -7.67 3.68
CA ALA A 10 6.80 -6.84 3.61
C ALA A 10 5.73 -7.47 2.72
N PHE A 11 6.07 -7.92 1.51
CA PHE A 11 5.10 -8.58 0.62
C PHE A 11 4.54 -9.86 1.23
N ALA A 12 5.39 -10.68 1.84
CA ALA A 12 4.95 -11.91 2.50
C ALA A 12 3.96 -11.63 3.64
N VAL A 13 4.19 -10.59 4.47
CA VAL A 13 3.23 -10.26 5.52
C VAL A 13 1.99 -9.54 5.00
N LEU A 14 2.07 -8.72 3.97
CA LEU A 14 0.91 -7.99 3.43
C LEU A 14 -0.03 -8.87 2.60
N ALA A 15 0.40 -10.05 2.15
CA ALA A 15 -0.42 -10.98 1.37
C ALA A 15 -1.64 -11.54 2.13
N ASP A 16 -1.61 -11.54 3.46
CA ASP A 16 -2.68 -12.10 4.31
C ASP A 16 -3.75 -11.06 4.63
N GLN A 17 -5.01 -11.47 4.52
CA GLN A 17 -6.15 -10.59 4.72
C GLN A 17 -6.28 -10.11 6.17
N VAL A 18 -6.06 -10.98 7.16
CA VAL A 18 -6.17 -10.62 8.59
C VAL A 18 -5.05 -9.67 8.97
N ARG A 19 -3.83 -9.89 8.48
CA ARG A 19 -2.72 -8.94 8.68
C ARG A 19 -3.03 -7.57 8.10
N ARG A 20 -3.66 -7.49 6.93
CA ARG A 20 -4.14 -6.21 6.37
C ARG A 20 -5.23 -5.55 7.22
N GLN A 21 -6.16 -6.32 7.80
CA GLN A 21 -7.17 -5.79 8.73
C GLN A 21 -6.55 -5.23 10.01
N ILE A 22 -5.52 -5.90 10.56
CA ILE A 22 -4.77 -5.39 11.71
C ILE A 22 -4.11 -4.05 11.36
N LEU A 23 -3.43 -3.97 10.21
CA LEU A 23 -2.76 -2.76 9.78
C LEU A 23 -3.76 -1.63 9.52
N ASP A 24 -4.90 -1.91 8.92
CA ASP A 24 -5.97 -0.94 8.71
C ASP A 24 -6.53 -0.39 10.04
N THR A 25 -6.68 -1.26 11.04
CA THR A 25 -7.07 -0.87 12.40
C THR A 25 -6.06 0.09 13.02
N LEU A 26 -4.77 -0.22 12.90
CA LEU A 26 -3.67 0.61 13.38
C LEU A 26 -3.55 1.94 12.62
N ALA A 27 -3.78 1.94 11.31
CA ALA A 27 -3.78 3.16 10.50
C ALA A 27 -4.92 4.10 10.91
N SER A 28 -6.08 3.55 11.27
CA SER A 28 -7.27 4.33 11.65
C SER A 28 -7.22 4.87 13.08
N HIS A 29 -6.65 4.09 14.03
CA HIS A 29 -6.69 4.42 15.46
C HIS A 29 -5.32 4.82 16.04
N GLY A 30 -4.25 4.70 15.26
CA GLY A 30 -2.89 4.89 15.73
C GLY A 30 -2.40 3.73 16.59
N GLU A 31 -1.70 4.06 17.67
CA GLU A 31 -1.11 3.07 18.58
C GLU A 31 -2.20 2.36 19.41
N CYS A 32 -2.31 1.04 19.27
CA CYS A 32 -3.39 0.24 19.89
C CYS A 32 -2.87 -0.96 20.68
N SER A 33 -3.62 -1.41 21.69
CA SER A 33 -3.31 -2.64 22.41
C SER A 33 -3.72 -3.90 21.62
N ALA A 34 -3.07 -5.03 21.87
CA ALA A 34 -3.47 -6.32 21.26
C ALA A 34 -4.93 -6.70 21.58
N GLY A 35 -5.44 -6.32 22.76
CA GLY A 35 -6.83 -6.55 23.14
C GLY A 35 -7.78 -5.75 22.25
N PHE A 36 -7.53 -4.44 22.13
CA PHE A 36 -8.31 -3.56 21.27
C PHE A 36 -8.31 -4.03 19.80
N ILE A 37 -7.12 -4.36 19.26
CA ILE A 37 -7.00 -4.87 17.88
C ILE A 37 -7.83 -6.15 17.71
N SER A 38 -7.79 -7.06 18.69
CA SER A 38 -8.55 -8.30 18.59
C SER A 38 -10.06 -8.07 18.69
N ASP A 39 -10.52 -7.07 19.42
CA ASP A 39 -11.94 -6.79 19.54
C ASP A 39 -12.50 -6.16 18.24
N GLN A 40 -11.64 -5.50 17.45
CA GLN A 40 -11.99 -4.95 16.13
C GLN A 40 -12.06 -6.01 15.01
N ILE A 41 -11.49 -7.20 15.23
CA ILE A 41 -11.37 -8.26 14.21
C ILE A 41 -12.29 -9.41 14.58
N SER A 42 -13.45 -9.46 13.93
CA SER A 42 -14.46 -10.52 14.17
C SER A 42 -14.21 -11.82 13.39
N THR A 43 -13.33 -11.78 12.38
CA THR A 43 -13.06 -12.92 11.49
C THR A 43 -12.22 -14.01 12.14
N VAL A 44 -11.41 -13.67 13.15
CA VAL A 44 -10.50 -14.61 13.84
C VAL A 44 -10.44 -14.34 15.34
N GLY A 45 -10.02 -15.34 16.12
CA GLY A 45 -9.87 -15.20 17.58
C GLY A 45 -8.56 -14.55 18.03
N ARG A 46 -8.51 -14.16 19.32
CA ARG A 46 -7.36 -13.53 20.00
C ARG A 46 -6.01 -14.22 19.79
N THR A 47 -5.98 -15.56 19.79
CA THR A 47 -4.76 -16.34 19.58
C THR A 47 -4.19 -16.13 18.17
N THR A 48 -5.05 -16.12 17.17
CA THR A 48 -4.69 -15.89 15.77
C THR A 48 -4.22 -14.45 15.56
N VAL A 49 -4.93 -13.47 16.14
CA VAL A 49 -4.51 -12.06 16.12
C VAL A 49 -3.12 -11.89 16.74
N SER A 50 -2.86 -12.52 17.89
CA SER A 50 -1.55 -12.45 18.56
C SER A 50 -0.43 -13.06 17.71
N THR A 51 -0.73 -14.13 16.98
CA THR A 51 0.20 -14.77 16.04
C THR A 51 0.52 -13.85 14.87
N HIS A 52 -0.50 -13.20 14.30
CA HIS A 52 -0.33 -12.24 13.22
C HIS A 52 0.44 -10.99 13.67
N LEU A 53 0.15 -10.45 14.86
CA LEU A 53 0.91 -9.34 15.45
C LEU A 53 2.38 -9.69 15.63
N ARG A 54 2.67 -10.92 16.07
CA ARG A 54 4.05 -11.41 16.16
C ARG A 54 4.73 -11.46 14.79
N ALA A 55 4.05 -11.98 13.76
CA ALA A 55 4.61 -12.04 12.41
C ALA A 55 4.88 -10.64 11.84
N LEU A 56 3.93 -9.72 11.99
CA LEU A 56 4.08 -8.32 11.59
C LEU A 56 5.26 -7.66 12.31
N ARG A 57 5.40 -7.89 13.63
CA ARG A 57 6.51 -7.35 14.42
C ARG A 57 7.86 -7.90 13.96
N LEU A 58 7.96 -9.21 13.73
CA LEU A 58 9.19 -9.84 13.27
C LEU A 58 9.61 -9.36 11.88
N SER A 59 8.64 -8.98 11.04
CA SER A 59 8.92 -8.36 9.74
C SER A 59 9.29 -6.88 9.81
N GLY A 60 9.17 -6.22 10.97
CA GLY A 60 9.44 -4.79 11.12
C GLY A 60 8.35 -3.86 10.55
N VAL A 61 7.22 -4.39 10.06
CA VAL A 61 6.10 -3.57 9.58
C VAL A 61 5.35 -2.88 10.72
N VAL A 62 5.41 -3.45 11.93
CA VAL A 62 4.85 -2.85 13.14
C VAL A 62 5.89 -2.81 14.26
N LEU A 63 5.78 -1.78 15.10
CA LEU A 63 6.53 -1.63 16.33
C LEU A 63 5.73 -2.14 17.52
N GLU A 64 6.43 -2.54 18.58
CA GLU A 64 5.83 -2.90 19.87
C GLU A 64 6.45 -2.04 20.97
N ARG A 65 5.60 -1.38 21.75
CA ARG A 65 5.99 -0.61 22.93
C ARG A 65 5.27 -1.15 24.16
N ARG A 66 5.98 -1.25 25.29
CA ARG A 66 5.37 -1.67 26.57
C ARG A 66 4.89 -0.44 27.34
N GLN A 67 3.63 -0.46 27.76
CA GLN A 67 3.06 0.53 28.68
C GLN A 67 2.44 -0.20 29.87
N GLY A 68 3.21 -0.29 30.96
CA GLY A 68 2.83 -1.08 32.14
C GLY A 68 2.62 -2.55 31.79
N ARG A 69 1.40 -3.05 32.00
CA ARG A 69 1.01 -4.44 31.71
C ARG A 69 0.58 -4.65 30.25
N HIS A 70 0.37 -3.58 29.49
CA HIS A 70 -0.11 -3.65 28.12
C HIS A 70 1.03 -3.55 27.11
N ARG A 71 0.84 -4.24 25.98
CA ARG A 71 1.67 -4.10 24.78
C ARG A 71 0.87 -3.31 23.77
N LEU A 72 1.47 -2.23 23.30
CA LEU A 72 0.92 -1.33 22.32
C LEU A 72 1.66 -1.53 21.00
N TYR A 73 0.90 -1.50 19.91
CA TYR A 73 1.38 -1.73 18.56
C TYR A 73 1.08 -0.52 17.70
N SER A 74 2.00 -0.18 16.82
CA SER A 74 1.86 0.89 15.83
C SER A 74 2.54 0.49 14.53
N ILE A 75 2.14 1.09 13.41
CA ILE A 75 2.82 0.89 12.13
C ILE A 75 4.19 1.58 12.19
N ASP A 76 5.23 0.92 11.65
CA ASP A 76 6.53 1.56 11.42
C ASP A 76 6.52 2.28 10.06
N PRO A 77 6.51 3.62 10.01
CA PRO A 77 6.50 4.35 8.74
C PRO A 77 7.81 4.20 7.97
N MET A 78 8.92 3.87 8.65
CA MET A 78 10.25 3.69 8.06
C MET A 78 10.60 2.20 7.89
N GLY A 79 9.67 1.31 8.24
CA GLY A 79 9.88 -0.13 8.17
C GLY A 79 9.78 -0.69 6.75
N PRO A 80 9.90 -2.01 6.60
CA PRO A 80 9.93 -2.69 5.29
C PRO A 80 8.71 -2.45 4.39
N ALA A 81 7.56 -2.10 4.95
CA ALA A 81 6.38 -1.71 4.16
C ALA A 81 6.62 -0.45 3.33
N ASN A 82 7.42 0.50 3.82
CA ASN A 82 7.81 1.67 3.05
C ASN A 82 8.76 1.31 1.90
N ASP A 83 9.75 0.42 2.14
CA ASP A 83 10.64 -0.08 1.08
C ASP A 83 9.82 -0.74 -0.06
N ALA A 84 8.87 -1.60 0.30
CA ALA A 84 7.96 -2.24 -0.65
C ALA A 84 7.10 -1.23 -1.43
N LEU A 85 6.60 -0.18 -0.77
CA LEU A 85 5.85 0.89 -1.43
C LEU A 85 6.71 1.64 -2.45
N GLN A 86 7.96 1.99 -2.09
CA GLN A 86 8.87 2.69 -3.00
C GLN A 86 9.25 1.83 -4.21
N PHE A 87 9.48 0.55 -3.99
CA PHE A 87 9.69 -0.42 -5.07
C PHE A 87 8.50 -0.45 -6.04
N LEU A 88 7.28 -0.64 -5.51
CA LEU A 88 6.06 -0.69 -6.33
C LEU A 88 5.83 0.62 -7.10
N ARG A 89 6.05 1.77 -6.45
CA ARG A 89 5.95 3.09 -7.09
C ARG A 89 6.89 3.18 -8.29
N GLY A 90 8.19 2.92 -8.10
CA GLY A 90 9.16 2.99 -9.19
C GLY A 90 8.89 1.97 -10.30
N LEU A 91 8.38 0.78 -9.95
CA LEU A 91 7.97 -0.23 -10.93
C LEU A 91 6.83 0.26 -11.83
N LEU A 92 5.78 0.82 -11.22
CA LEU A 92 4.62 1.33 -11.94
C LEU A 92 4.95 2.57 -12.78
N GLU A 93 5.79 3.48 -12.27
CA GLU A 93 6.25 4.65 -13.01
C GLU A 93 7.00 4.25 -14.28
N ARG A 94 7.88 3.23 -14.23
CA ARG A 94 8.53 2.70 -15.43
C ARG A 94 7.54 2.08 -16.41
N ALA A 95 6.58 1.31 -15.90
CA ALA A 95 5.57 0.66 -16.74
C ALA A 95 4.64 1.67 -17.44
N LEU A 96 4.32 2.78 -16.78
CA LEU A 96 3.48 3.86 -17.31
C LEU A 96 4.27 4.83 -18.21
N GLY A 97 5.51 5.15 -17.84
CA GLY A 97 6.42 5.99 -18.63
C GLY A 97 6.86 5.32 -19.93
N ALA A 98 6.97 3.99 -19.95
CA ALA A 98 7.19 3.23 -21.18
C ALA A 98 5.99 3.26 -22.15
N LYS A 99 4.79 3.63 -21.69
CA LYS A 99 3.56 3.69 -22.50
C LYS A 99 3.21 5.09 -23.02
N THR A 100 4.00 6.12 -22.71
CA THR A 100 3.72 7.52 -23.10
C THR A 100 4.58 8.05 -24.24
N SER A 101 5.61 7.31 -24.68
CA SER A 101 6.47 7.73 -25.80
C SER A 101 6.03 7.23 -27.18
N ASP A 102 4.89 6.53 -27.29
CA ASP A 102 4.40 6.03 -28.58
C ASP A 102 2.87 6.17 -28.72
N SER A 103 2.41 7.41 -28.89
CA SER A 103 1.19 7.72 -29.67
C SER A 103 1.07 9.22 -29.95
N PRO A 104 1.18 9.64 -31.22
CA PRO A 104 0.57 10.88 -31.66
C PRO A 104 -0.91 10.60 -31.90
N MET A 105 -1.78 10.99 -30.97
CA MET A 105 -3.21 11.12 -31.25
C MET A 105 -3.61 12.58 -31.06
N SER A 106 -3.32 13.40 -32.08
CA SER A 106 -4.18 14.54 -32.40
C SER A 106 -5.15 14.06 -33.46
N PRO A 107 -6.48 14.05 -33.21
CA PRO A 107 -7.42 13.95 -34.30
C PRO A 107 -7.29 15.24 -35.10
N ALA A 108 -6.94 15.10 -36.38
CA ALA A 108 -6.98 16.19 -37.33
C ALA A 108 -8.38 16.82 -37.27
N VAL A 109 -8.39 18.10 -36.89
CA VAL A 109 -9.51 19.01 -37.06
C VAL A 109 -9.84 19.03 -38.55
N ASP A 110 -11.06 18.62 -38.92
CA ASP A 110 -11.66 18.95 -40.21
C ASP A 110 -11.77 20.48 -40.34
N PRO A 111 -11.30 21.07 -41.45
CA PRO A 111 -11.77 22.37 -41.86
C PRO A 111 -12.19 22.28 -43.33
N ASP A 112 -13.37 21.73 -43.60
CA ASP A 112 -14.05 22.02 -44.87
C ASP A 112 -15.45 22.57 -44.61
N GLY A 113 -15.44 23.76 -43.98
CA GLY A 113 -16.57 24.68 -43.96
C GLY A 113 -16.50 25.56 -45.20
N GLY A 114 -17.45 25.34 -46.11
CA GLY A 114 -17.50 25.86 -47.48
C GLY A 114 -17.14 27.33 -47.70
N SER A 115 -16.47 27.57 -48.84
CA SER A 115 -16.42 28.89 -49.47
C SER A 115 -17.33 28.92 -50.69
N VAL A 116 -18.51 29.51 -50.49
CA VAL A 116 -19.36 30.05 -51.55
C VAL A 116 -18.56 31.13 -52.29
N ARG A 117 -18.29 30.93 -53.59
CA ARG A 117 -17.93 32.04 -54.49
C ARG A 117 -18.93 32.16 -55.62
N ARG A 118 -19.48 33.36 -55.71
CA ARG A 118 -20.49 33.84 -56.66
C ARG A 118 -19.89 34.07 -58.06
N ARG A 119 -20.78 33.97 -59.06
CA ARG A 119 -20.91 34.76 -60.31
C ARG A 119 -19.85 34.58 -61.41
N ALA A 120 -20.33 34.09 -62.56
CA ALA A 120 -20.53 34.91 -63.76
C ALA A 120 -21.82 34.45 -64.44
#